data_AF-A0A7K4P269-F1
#
_entry.id   AF-A0A7K4P269-F1
#
_cell.length_a   1.000
_cell.length_b   1.000
_cell.length_c   1.000
_cell.angle_alpha   90.00
_cell.angle_beta   90.00
_cell.angle_gamma   90.00
#
_symmetry.space_group_name_H-M   'P 1'
#
loop_
_entity.id
_entity.type
_entity.pdbx_description
1 polymer ?
#
loop_
_entity_poly.entity_id
_entity_poly.type
_entity_poly.pdbx_seq_one_letter_code
_entity_poly.pdbx_strand_id
1 'polypeptide(L)' 'MDVKKEDKSEESKKNHLTYYKSLTKLISDFQEEKNQVTDPTIKNHLDERINAVEIDRKRIREMFPDITKEEWDVNTN' A
#
# COMPACT_ATOMS: atom_id res chain seq x y z
N MET A 1 3.83 1.55 -27.77
CA MET A 1 3.72 1.56 -26.30
C MET A 1 2.39 2.21 -25.98
N ASP A 2 1.38 1.41 -25.65
CA ASP A 2 0.13 1.95 -25.10
C ASP A 2 0.48 2.58 -23.75
N VAL A 3 0.71 3.89 -23.77
CA VAL A 3 0.69 4.71 -22.56
C VAL A 3 -0.75 4.68 -22.11
N LYS A 4 -1.10 3.67 -21.30
CA LYS A 4 -2.39 3.64 -20.58
C LYS A 4 -2.47 4.96 -19.85
N LYS A 5 -3.33 5.88 -20.32
CA LYS A 5 -3.64 7.10 -19.58
C LYS A 5 -4.11 6.62 -18.22
N GLU A 6 -3.28 6.85 -17.19
CA GLU A 6 -3.67 6.57 -15.82
C GLU A 6 -4.94 7.38 -15.57
N ASP A 7 -6.04 6.64 -15.42
CA ASP A 7 -7.35 7.24 -15.25
C ASP A 7 -7.35 7.96 -13.90
N LYS A 8 -7.47 9.28 -13.91
CA LYS A 8 -7.51 10.12 -12.69
C LYS A 8 -8.93 10.44 -12.26
N SER A 9 -9.94 9.77 -12.83
CA SER A 9 -11.33 9.96 -12.46
C SER A 9 -11.58 9.58 -11.00
N GLU A 10 -12.65 10.11 -10.43
CA GLU A 10 -13.09 9.85 -9.04
C GLU A 10 -13.21 8.35 -8.73
N GLU A 11 -13.62 7.53 -9.70
CA GLU A 11 -13.74 6.07 -9.54
C GLU A 11 -12.37 5.39 -9.40
N SER A 12 -11.39 5.83 -10.20
CA SER A 12 -10.01 5.35 -10.10
C SER A 12 -9.42 5.73 -8.73
N LYS A 13 -9.63 6.97 -8.28
CA LYS A 13 -9.20 7.41 -6.93
C LYS A 13 -9.73 6.50 -5.84
N LYS A 14 -11.03 6.14 -5.86
CA LYS A 14 -11.64 5.21 -4.89
C LYS A 14 -11.00 3.82 -4.94
N ASN A 15 -10.72 3.30 -6.13
CA ASN A 15 -10.04 2.00 -6.30
C ASN A 15 -8.61 2.05 -5.74
N HIS A 16 -7.86 3.12 -6.01
CA HIS A 16 -6.52 3.32 -5.49
C HIS A 16 -6.50 3.54 -3.97
N LEU A 17 -7.49 4.24 -3.39
CA LEU A 17 -7.68 4.33 -1.94
C LEU A 17 -7.94 2.96 -1.31
N THR A 18 -8.85 2.19 -1.91
CA THR A 18 -9.18 0.84 -1.44
C THR A 18 -7.97 -0.08 -1.50
N TYR A 19 -7.21 0.01 -2.59
CA TYR A 19 -5.97 -0.72 -2.76
C TYR A 19 -4.91 -0.29 -1.72
N TYR A 20 -4.72 1.02 -1.52
CA TYR A 20 -3.82 1.58 -0.49
C TYR A 20 -4.15 1.08 0.92
N LYS A 21 -5.44 1.02 1.28
CA LYS A 21 -5.90 0.45 2.56
C LYS A 21 -5.58 -1.04 2.65
N SER A 22 -5.76 -1.78 1.55
CA SER A 22 -5.41 -3.20 1.47
C SER A 22 -3.91 -3.43 1.64
N LEU A 23 -3.06 -2.59 1.04
CA LEU A 23 -1.60 -2.63 1.23
C LEU A 23 -1.23 -2.35 2.69
N THR A 24 -1.90 -1.40 3.34
CA THR A 24 -1.68 -1.09 4.76
C THR A 24 -1.99 -2.30 5.64
N LYS A 25 -3.14 -2.96 5.39
CA LYS A 25 -3.51 -4.19 6.09
C LYS A 25 -2.49 -5.31 5.84
N LEU A 26 -2.04 -5.47 4.60
CA LEU A 26 -1.04 -6.46 4.23
C LEU A 26 0.30 -6.25 4.95
N ILE A 27 0.75 -4.99 5.12
CA ILE A 27 1.93 -4.66 5.92
C ILE A 27 1.73 -5.09 7.38
N SER A 28 0.57 -4.79 7.97
CA SER A 28 0.26 -5.20 9.34
C SER A 28 0.25 -6.73 9.48
N ASP A 29 -0.34 -7.45 8.54
CA ASP A 29 -0.35 -8.91 8.52
C ASP A 29 1.09 -9.47 8.45
N PHE A 30 1.97 -8.92 7.60
CA PHE A 30 3.38 -9.32 7.56
C PHE A 30 4.16 -8.98 8.82
N GLN A 31 3.85 -7.85 9.48
CA GLN A 31 4.46 -7.50 10.76
C GLN A 31 4.03 -8.45 11.87
N GLU A 32 2.76 -8.85 11.89
CA GLU A 32 2.26 -9.85 12.84
C GLU A 32 2.90 -11.22 12.58
N GLU A 33 2.95 -11.66 11.32
CA GLU A 33 3.64 -12.89 10.92
C GLU A 33 5.12 -12.86 11.35
N LYS A 34 5.81 -11.74 11.14
CA LYS A 34 7.21 -11.55 11.55
C LYS A 34 7.39 -11.66 13.07
N ASN A 35 6.40 -11.24 13.86
CA ASN A 35 6.43 -11.37 15.32
C ASN A 35 6.19 -12.82 15.78
N GLN A 36 5.37 -13.58 15.05
CA GLN A 36 5.10 -14.99 15.36
C GLN A 36 6.23 -15.92 14.90
N VAL A 37 6.92 -15.56 13.81
CA VAL A 37 8.02 -16.35 13.28
C VAL A 37 9.29 -16.13 14.10
N THR A 38 9.99 -17.21 14.43
CA THR A 38 11.29 -17.18 15.13
C THR A 38 12.48 -17.30 14.17
N ASP A 39 12.24 -17.80 12.95
CA ASP A 39 13.28 -17.98 11.93
C ASP A 39 13.76 -16.63 11.36
N PRO A 40 15.07 -16.33 11.44
CA PRO A 40 15.61 -15.05 10.98
C PRO A 40 15.56 -14.88 9.45
N THR A 41 15.61 -15.97 8.68
CA THR A 41 15.52 -15.93 7.22
C THR A 41 14.12 -15.51 6.78
N ILE A 42 13.11 -16.08 7.41
CA ILE A 42 11.70 -15.72 7.14
C ILE A 42 11.43 -14.28 7.59
N LYS A 43 11.95 -13.84 8.75
CA LYS A 43 11.86 -12.44 9.17
C LYS A 43 12.44 -11.48 8.13
N ASN A 44 13.61 -11.82 7.59
CA ASN A 44 14.27 -11.00 6.57
C ASN A 44 13.45 -10.95 5.28
N HIS A 45 12.89 -12.08 4.85
CA HIS A 45 11.99 -12.13 3.70
C HIS A 45 10.71 -11.31 3.92
N LEU A 46 10.13 -11.34 5.12
CA LEU A 46 8.97 -10.53 5.47
C LEU A 46 9.31 -9.04 5.46
N ASP A 47 10.50 -8.64 5.92
CA ASP A 47 10.97 -7.25 5.81
C ASP A 47 11.10 -6.80 4.35
N GLU A 48 11.64 -7.65 3.46
CA GLU A 48 11.70 -7.35 2.03
C GLU A 48 10.30 -7.16 1.42
N ARG A 49 9.34 -8.00 1.80
CA ARG A 49 7.94 -7.89 1.35
C ARG A 49 7.28 -6.62 1.87
N ILE A 50 7.48 -6.29 3.15
CA ILE A 50 6.98 -5.04 3.74
C ILE A 50 7.54 -3.84 2.97
N ASN A 51 8.84 -3.80 2.73
CA ASN A 51 9.49 -2.71 2.01
C ASN A 51 8.95 -2.58 0.56
N ALA A 52 8.78 -3.70 -0.16
CA ALA A 52 8.20 -3.67 -1.50
C ALA A 52 6.78 -3.10 -1.51
N VAL A 53 5.95 -3.47 -0.52
CA VAL A 53 4.58 -2.95 -0.36
C VAL A 53 4.59 -1.47 0.03
N GLU A 54 5.51 -1.02 0.88
CA GLU A 54 5.67 0.39 1.24
C GLU A 54 6.09 1.25 0.04
N ILE A 55 6.98 0.74 -0.82
CA ILE A 55 7.38 1.41 -2.06
C ILE A 55 6.16 1.56 -2.98
N ASP A 56 5.35 0.52 -3.13
CA ASP A 56 4.15 0.57 -3.97
C ASP A 56 3.11 1.55 -3.41
N ARG A 57 2.93 1.53 -2.09
CA ARG A 57 2.08 2.45 -1.34
C ARG A 57 2.53 3.91 -1.50
N LYS A 58 3.84 4.15 -1.55
CA LYS A 58 4.41 5.46 -1.86
C LYS A 58 4.14 5.88 -3.31
N ARG A 59 4.31 4.97 -4.28
CA ARG A 59 4.01 5.25 -5.70
C ARG A 59 2.56 5.65 -5.90
N ILE A 60 1.62 4.94 -5.29
CA ILE A 60 0.18 5.27 -5.37
C ILE A 60 -0.08 6.68 -4.82
N ARG A 61 0.58 7.05 -3.72
CA ARG A 61 0.48 8.39 -3.16
C ARG A 61 1.09 9.46 -4.08
N GLU A 62 2.19 9.13 -4.77
CA GLU A 62 2.82 10.02 -5.77
C GLU A 62 1.97 10.16 -7.05
N MET A 63 1.13 9.18 -7.41
CA MET A 63 0.19 9.29 -8.53
C MET A 63 -0.92 10.32 -8.26
N PHE A 64 -1.34 10.47 -7.00
CA PHE A 64 -2.39 11.39 -6.57
C PHE A 64 -1.87 12.39 -5.52
N PRO A 65 -0.99 13.32 -5.93
CA PRO A 65 -0.45 14.34 -5.01
C PRO A 65 -1.52 15.30 -4.49
N ASP A 66 -2.66 15.39 -5.19
CA ASP A 66 -3.82 16.20 -4.81
C ASP A 66 -4.62 15.60 -3.64
N ILE A 67 -4.43 14.30 -3.32
CA ILE A 67 -5.11 13.64 -2.20
C ILE A 67 -4.29 13.87 -0.93
N THR A 68 -4.90 14.52 0.07
CA THR A 68 -4.26 14.79 1.36
C THR A 68 -4.03 13.49 2.14
N LYS A 69 -3.03 13.48 3.03
CA LYS A 69 -2.77 12.35 3.93
C LYS A 69 -4.02 11.95 4.71
N GLU A 70 -4.81 12.94 5.12
CA GLU A 70 -6.07 12.72 5.80
C GLU A 70 -7.06 11.98 4.90
N GLU A 71 -7.24 12.34 3.64
CA GLU A 71 -8.11 11.57 2.73
C GLU A 71 -7.63 10.12 2.53
N TRP A 72 -6.31 9.87 2.55
CA TRP A 72 -5.77 8.50 2.53
C TRP A 72 -6.07 7.70 3.80
N ASP A 73 -6.10 8.36 4.96
CA ASP A 73 -6.40 7.76 6.27
C ASP A 73 -7.92 7.73 6.58
N VAL A 74 -8.70 8.64 6.00
CA VAL A 74 -10.14 8.85 6.22
C VAL A 74 -10.92 7.91 5.31
N ASN A 75 -10.91 6.64 5.71
CA ASN A 75 -12.01 5.72 5.43
C ASN A 75 -12.23 4.81 6.65
N THR A 76 -12.17 5.43 7.83
CA THR A 76 -12.82 4.97 9.06
C THR A 76 -14.19 5.64 9.13
N ASN A 77 -15.19 5.01 8.53
CA ASN A 77 -16.58 5.13 8.98
C ASN A 77 -17.16 3.73 9.06
#